data_AF-X0ZR25-F1
#
_entry.id   AF-X0ZR25-F1
#
_cell.length_a   1.000
_cell.length_b   1.000
_cell.length_c   1.000
_cell.angle_alpha   90.00
_cell.angle_beta   90.00
_cell.angle_gamma   90.00
#
_symmetry.space_group_name_H-M   'P 1'
#
loop_
_entity.id
_entity.type
_entity.pdbx_description
1 polymer ?
#
loop_
_entity_poly.entity_id
_entity_poly.type
_entity_poly.pdbx_seq_one_letter_code
_entity_poly.pdbx_strand_id
1 'polypeptide(L)'
;MFYPWVASLERTDTLAGLSIANAGVTLPHGIAMAIGGNCPHVMHGEALAAVYPQFMRFTYPSAIQKFAALARIFKSDLTRATDETVAKVSCSIIDDFLKKNGMYLTLEDLKVPENEIEKIADHTMELPDYTNNPRVATRDEVFKILKKAFRR
;
A
#
# COMPACT_ATOMS: atom_id res chain seq x y z
N MET A 1 -7.34 29.50 13.96
CA MET A 1 -5.91 29.29 13.64
C MET A 1 -5.84 28.50 12.35
N PHE A 2 -5.33 29.09 11.26
CA PHE A 2 -5.24 28.41 9.96
C PHE A 2 -3.93 27.64 9.93
N TYR A 3 -3.98 26.31 9.86
CA TYR A 3 -2.79 25.47 9.83
C TYR A 3 -2.40 25.22 8.36
N PRO A 4 -1.28 25.77 7.86
CA PRO A 4 -0.94 25.70 6.43
C PRO A 4 -0.81 24.28 5.88
N TRP A 5 -0.47 23.31 6.73
CA TRP A 5 -0.41 21.90 6.35
C TRP A 5 -1.79 21.28 6.11
N VAL A 6 -2.86 21.78 6.73
CA VAL A 6 -4.22 21.27 6.52
C VAL A 6 -4.67 21.55 5.09
N ALA A 7 -4.50 22.78 4.61
CA ALA A 7 -4.81 23.14 3.22
C ALA A 7 -3.96 22.35 2.21
N SER A 8 -2.72 21.99 2.60
CA SER A 8 -1.87 21.14 1.77
C SER A 8 -2.37 19.70 1.72
N LEU A 9 -2.81 19.13 2.85
CA LEU A 9 -3.40 17.78 2.93
C LEU A 9 -4.71 17.69 2.15
N GLU A 10 -5.61 18.67 2.28
CA GLU A 10 -6.87 18.75 1.53
C GLU A 10 -6.62 18.73 0.02
N ARG A 11 -5.63 19.51 -0.45
CA ARG A 11 -5.24 19.53 -1.86
C ARG A 11 -4.64 18.20 -2.29
N THR A 12 -3.79 17.59 -1.47
CA THR A 12 -3.20 16.27 -1.77
C THR A 12 -4.28 15.20 -1.91
N ASP A 13 -5.23 15.15 -0.98
CA ASP A 13 -6.34 14.18 -1.01
C ASP A 13 -7.22 14.37 -2.26
N THR A 14 -7.57 15.63 -2.58
CA THR A 14 -8.34 15.96 -3.79
C THR A 14 -7.63 15.49 -5.06
N LEU A 15 -6.31 15.73 -5.17
CA LEU A 15 -5.52 15.32 -6.33
C LEU A 15 -5.37 13.79 -6.41
N ALA A 16 -5.23 13.12 -5.27
CA ALA A 16 -5.19 11.66 -5.21
C ALA A 16 -6.53 11.06 -5.67
N GLY A 17 -7.65 11.59 -5.19
CA GLY A 17 -8.99 11.20 -5.63
C GLY A 17 -9.20 11.38 -7.13
N LEU A 18 -8.76 12.52 -7.70
CA LEU A 18 -8.82 12.75 -9.14
C LEU A 18 -7.99 11.73 -9.92
N SER A 19 -6.80 11.37 -9.43
CA SER A 19 -5.98 10.33 -10.05
C SER A 19 -6.67 8.96 -10.02
N ILE A 20 -7.21 8.57 -8.87
CA ILE A 20 -7.89 7.27 -8.68
C ILE A 20 -9.13 7.19 -9.56
N ALA A 21 -9.91 8.27 -9.65
CA ALA A 21 -11.12 8.31 -10.48
C ALA A 21 -10.86 8.06 -11.98
N ASN A 22 -9.65 8.35 -12.46
CA ASN A 22 -9.27 8.18 -13.87
C ASN A 22 -8.44 6.92 -14.13
N ALA A 23 -7.53 6.57 -13.22
CA ALA A 23 -6.59 5.46 -13.41
C ALA A 23 -7.01 4.17 -12.68
N GLY A 24 -8.03 4.24 -11.82
CA GLY A 24 -8.39 3.18 -10.90
C GLY A 24 -7.37 2.99 -9.77
N VAL A 25 -7.55 1.90 -9.04
CA VAL A 25 -6.66 1.48 -7.96
C VAL A 25 -5.91 0.20 -8.34
N THR A 26 -5.10 -0.33 -7.43
CA THR A 26 -4.30 -1.54 -7.65
C THR A 26 -4.46 -2.52 -6.47
N LEU A 27 -3.71 -3.62 -6.50
CA LEU A 27 -3.72 -4.71 -5.50
C LEU A 27 -3.94 -4.30 -4.03
N PRO A 28 -3.26 -3.31 -3.42
CA PRO A 28 -3.45 -2.98 -2.01
C PRO A 28 -4.89 -2.54 -1.69
N HIS A 29 -5.59 -1.90 -2.63
CA HIS A 29 -7.00 -1.54 -2.43
C HIS A 29 -7.91 -2.77 -2.48
N GLY A 30 -7.69 -3.69 -3.43
CA GLY A 30 -8.41 -4.96 -3.47
C GLY A 30 -8.27 -5.75 -2.17
N ILE A 31 -7.04 -5.83 -1.63
CA ILE A 31 -6.78 -6.45 -0.32
C ILE A 31 -7.51 -5.69 0.80
N ALA A 32 -7.42 -4.36 0.84
CA ALA A 32 -8.05 -3.56 1.89
C ALA A 32 -9.59 -3.64 1.86
N MET A 33 -10.21 -3.75 0.69
CA MET A 33 -11.65 -4.00 0.55
C MET A 33 -12.02 -5.40 1.08
N ALA A 34 -11.23 -6.42 0.73
CA ALA A 34 -11.44 -7.78 1.26
C ALA A 34 -11.26 -7.85 2.78
N ILE A 35 -10.29 -7.13 3.34
CA ILE A 35 -10.13 -6.98 4.80
C ILE A 35 -11.38 -6.32 5.39
N GLY A 36 -11.83 -5.19 4.86
CA GLY A 36 -13.03 -4.50 5.39
C GLY A 36 -14.31 -5.34 5.30
N GLY A 37 -14.45 -6.16 4.25
CA GLY A 37 -15.58 -7.07 4.09
C GLY A 37 -15.59 -8.23 5.11
N ASN A 38 -14.42 -8.74 5.48
CA ASN A 38 -14.30 -9.83 6.47
C ASN A 38 -14.13 -9.33 7.91
N CYS A 39 -13.59 -8.13 8.10
CA CYS A 39 -13.25 -7.52 9.39
C CYS A 39 -13.77 -6.06 9.41
N PRO A 40 -15.08 -5.83 9.59
CA PRO A 40 -15.70 -4.50 9.46
C PRO A 40 -15.22 -3.47 10.49
N HIS A 41 -14.57 -3.91 11.57
CA HIS A 41 -13.97 -3.03 12.57
C HIS A 41 -12.66 -2.37 12.11
N VAL A 42 -12.04 -2.89 11.04
CA VAL A 42 -10.78 -2.35 10.51
C VAL A 42 -11.07 -1.20 9.56
N MET A 43 -10.51 -0.02 9.83
CA MET A 43 -10.70 1.13 8.94
C MET A 43 -9.92 0.95 7.65
N HIS A 44 -10.47 1.41 6.51
CA HIS A 44 -9.87 1.19 5.20
C HIS A 44 -8.42 1.71 5.10
N GLY A 45 -8.16 2.90 5.66
CA GLY A 45 -6.82 3.49 5.69
C GLY A 45 -5.82 2.67 6.52
N GLU A 46 -6.27 2.03 7.61
CA GLU A 46 -5.45 1.15 8.44
C GLU A 46 -5.13 -0.16 7.71
N ALA A 47 -6.12 -0.76 7.06
CA ALA A 47 -5.94 -1.95 6.24
C ALA A 47 -4.92 -1.72 5.12
N LEU A 48 -5.02 -0.58 4.41
CA LEU A 48 -4.02 -0.17 3.43
C LEU A 48 -2.64 -0.06 4.08
N ALA A 49 -2.52 0.71 5.16
CA ALA A 49 -1.24 0.94 5.85
C ALA A 49 -0.56 -0.35 6.30
N ALA A 50 -1.35 -1.35 6.73
CA ALA A 50 -0.83 -2.65 7.12
C ALA A 50 -0.29 -3.50 5.96
N VAL A 51 -0.83 -3.32 4.75
CA VAL A 51 -0.47 -4.15 3.59
C VAL A 51 0.63 -3.49 2.75
N TYR A 52 0.69 -2.16 2.69
CA TYR A 52 1.62 -1.39 1.85
C TYR A 52 3.09 -1.84 1.92
N PRO A 53 3.69 -2.06 3.10
CA PRO A 53 5.08 -2.49 3.21
C PRO A 53 5.39 -3.78 2.42
N GLN A 54 4.49 -4.77 2.49
CA GLN A 54 4.68 -6.05 1.79
C GLN A 54 4.30 -5.94 0.31
N PHE A 55 3.25 -5.18 0.00
CA PHE A 55 2.85 -4.86 -1.36
C PHE A 55 3.99 -4.18 -2.15
N MET A 56 4.64 -3.17 -1.58
CA MET A 56 5.71 -2.45 -2.27
C MET A 56 6.87 -3.39 -2.62
N ARG A 57 7.29 -4.24 -1.67
CA ARG A 57 8.34 -5.25 -1.86
C ARG A 57 7.99 -6.27 -2.95
N PHE A 58 6.71 -6.57 -3.11
CA PHE A 58 6.20 -7.46 -4.16
C PHE A 58 6.19 -6.80 -5.55
N THR A 59 5.79 -5.52 -5.62
CA THR A 59 5.49 -4.83 -6.89
C THR A 59 6.65 -4.03 -7.46
N TYR A 60 7.52 -3.43 -6.64
CA TYR A 60 8.59 -2.56 -7.13
C TYR A 60 9.47 -3.18 -8.22
N PRO A 61 9.82 -4.50 -8.20
CA PRO A 61 10.68 -5.08 -9.23
C PRO A 61 10.06 -5.02 -10.63
N SER A 62 8.73 -4.96 -10.72
CA SER A 62 7.97 -4.88 -11.97
C SER A 62 7.64 -3.44 -12.38
N ALA A 63 8.05 -2.43 -11.59
CA ALA A 63 7.71 -1.03 -11.83
C ALA A 63 8.83 -0.07 -11.38
N ILE A 64 10.08 -0.44 -11.66
CA ILE A 64 11.30 0.26 -11.19
C ILE A 64 11.23 1.78 -11.35
N GLN A 65 10.94 2.28 -12.55
CA GLN A 65 10.90 3.73 -12.83
C GLN A 65 9.85 4.46 -11.98
N LYS A 66 8.65 3.88 -11.80
CA LYS A 66 7.57 4.48 -11.01
C LYS A 66 7.92 4.54 -9.52
N PHE A 67 8.49 3.46 -8.98
CA PHE A 67 8.93 3.41 -7.58
C PHE A 67 10.16 4.29 -7.33
N ALA A 68 11.04 4.44 -8.31
CA ALA A 68 12.16 5.36 -8.22
C ALA A 68 11.69 6.83 -8.21
N ALA A 69 10.71 7.18 -9.05
CA ALA A 69 10.08 8.49 -9.04
C ALA A 69 9.42 8.80 -7.69
N LEU A 70 8.67 7.84 -7.12
CA LEU A 70 8.08 7.95 -5.78
C LEU A 70 9.15 8.26 -4.72
N ALA A 71 10.23 7.49 -4.67
CA ALA A 71 11.31 7.72 -3.71
C ALA A 71 11.93 9.12 -3.83
N ARG A 72 12.11 9.63 -5.06
CA ARG A 72 12.67 10.98 -5.29
C ARG A 72 11.73 12.11 -4.89
N ILE A 73 10.41 11.89 -4.89
CA ILE A 73 9.43 12.83 -4.35
C ILE A 73 9.62 12.99 -2.83
N PHE A 74 9.89 11.89 -2.13
CA PHE A 74 10.13 11.90 -0.69
C PHE A 74 11.55 12.36 -0.32
N LYS A 75 12.55 12.04 -1.15
CA LYS A 75 13.97 12.29 -0.92
C LYS A 75 14.64 12.78 -2.20
N SER A 76 14.72 14.10 -2.36
CA SER A 76 15.23 14.76 -3.57
C SER A 76 16.75 14.64 -3.75
N ASP A 77 17.48 14.21 -2.73
CA ASP A 77 18.91 13.92 -2.78
C ASP A 77 19.25 12.62 -3.53
N LEU A 78 18.26 11.76 -3.80
CA LEU A 78 18.42 10.52 -4.57
C LEU A 78 18.50 10.72 -6.10
N THR A 79 18.67 11.96 -6.57
CA THR A 79 18.72 12.30 -8.00
C THR A 79 19.91 11.71 -8.74
N ARG A 80 21.04 11.46 -8.05
CA ARG A 80 22.26 10.91 -8.66
C ARG A 80 22.35 9.38 -8.64
N ALA A 81 21.42 8.70 -7.97
CA ALA A 81 21.39 7.25 -7.87
C ALA A 81 20.54 6.61 -8.99
N THR A 82 20.88 5.37 -9.37
CA THR A 82 20.17 4.62 -10.42
C THR A 82 18.74 4.29 -10.00
N ASP A 83 17.82 4.20 -10.98
CA ASP A 83 16.42 3.87 -10.71
C ASP A 83 16.27 2.53 -9.97
N GLU A 84 17.09 1.53 -10.28
CA GLU A 84 17.04 0.22 -9.61
C GLU A 84 17.33 0.33 -8.11
N THR A 85 18.37 1.10 -7.76
CA THR A 85 18.75 1.34 -6.36
C THR A 85 17.65 2.15 -5.65
N VAL A 86 17.18 3.22 -6.31
CA VAL A 86 16.21 4.16 -5.74
C VAL A 86 14.83 3.50 -5.58
N ALA A 87 14.40 2.67 -6.53
CA ALA A 87 13.17 1.90 -6.45
C ALA A 87 13.17 0.93 -5.27
N LYS A 88 14.29 0.25 -5.01
CA LYS A 88 14.41 -0.63 -3.83
C LYS A 88 14.32 0.17 -2.52
N VAL A 89 14.97 1.34 -2.45
CA VAL A 89 14.96 2.23 -1.28
C VAL A 89 13.57 2.81 -1.01
N SER A 90 12.70 2.93 -2.03
CA SER A 90 11.32 3.41 -1.88
C SER A 90 10.52 2.63 -0.82
N CYS A 91 10.77 1.32 -0.68
CA CYS A 91 10.10 0.48 0.31
C CYS A 91 10.41 0.96 1.74
N SER A 92 11.68 1.23 2.03
CA SER A 92 12.10 1.72 3.36
C SER A 92 11.61 3.15 3.62
N ILE A 93 11.54 3.99 2.58
CA ILE A 93 11.02 5.36 2.71
C ILE A 93 9.54 5.33 3.15
N ILE A 94 8.72 4.47 2.55
CA ILE A 94 7.32 4.36 2.93
C ILE A 94 7.16 3.71 4.30
N ASP A 95 7.97 2.70 4.63
CA ASP A 95 7.99 2.15 5.99
C ASP A 95 8.27 3.24 7.04
N ASP A 96 9.28 4.09 6.82
CA ASP A 96 9.64 5.19 7.73
C ASP A 96 8.55 6.25 7.79
N PHE A 97 7.90 6.56 6.66
CA PHE A 97 6.75 7.47 6.62
C PHE A 97 5.58 6.94 7.46
N LEU A 98 5.23 5.66 7.31
CA LEU A 98 4.18 5.03 8.11
C LEU A 98 4.53 5.04 9.60
N LYS A 99 5.78 4.71 9.97
CA LYS A 99 6.25 4.74 11.37
C LYS A 99 6.12 6.14 11.97
N LYS A 100 6.55 7.16 11.24
CA LYS A 100 6.50 8.57 11.70
C LYS A 100 5.07 9.03 12.00
N ASN A 101 4.07 8.48 11.30
CA ASN A 101 2.67 8.86 11.47
C ASN A 101 1.87 7.87 12.34
N GLY A 102 2.52 6.90 12.99
CA GLY A 102 1.82 5.90 13.82
C GLY A 102 1.00 4.88 13.02
N MET A 103 1.24 4.77 11.71
CA MET A 103 0.49 3.92 10.77
C MET A 103 1.29 2.68 10.33
N TYR A 104 2.41 2.36 10.99
CA TYR A 104 3.16 1.13 10.72
C TYR A 104 2.53 -0.07 11.42
N LEU A 105 1.27 -0.36 11.08
CA LEU A 105 0.41 -1.35 11.72
C LEU A 105 0.55 -2.72 11.07
N THR A 106 0.41 -3.80 11.84
CA THR A 106 0.29 -5.18 11.34
C THR A 106 -1.17 -5.60 11.28
N LEU A 107 -1.50 -6.72 10.62
CA LEU A 107 -2.87 -7.25 10.67
C LEU A 107 -3.24 -7.73 12.09
N GLU A 108 -2.24 -8.18 12.88
CA GLU A 108 -2.44 -8.52 14.28
C GLU A 108 -2.79 -7.30 15.13
N ASP A 109 -2.13 -6.15 14.93
CA ASP A 109 -2.47 -4.88 15.61
C ASP A 109 -3.93 -4.47 15.35
N LEU A 110 -4.42 -4.76 14.14
CA LEU A 110 -5.80 -4.51 13.70
C LEU A 110 -6.79 -5.59 14.15
N LYS A 111 -6.33 -6.58 14.91
CA LYS A 111 -7.15 -7.70 15.40
C LYS A 111 -7.82 -8.49 14.27
N VAL A 112 -7.16 -8.61 13.12
CA VAL A 112 -7.58 -9.52 12.05
C VAL A 112 -7.29 -10.96 12.52
N PRO A 113 -8.28 -11.86 12.55
CA PRO A 113 -8.04 -13.25 12.94
C PRO A 113 -7.13 -13.96 11.93
N GLU A 114 -6.13 -14.72 12.40
CA GLU A 114 -5.18 -15.41 11.50
C GLU A 114 -5.88 -16.44 10.59
N ASN A 115 -6.98 -17.05 11.06
CA ASN A 115 -7.80 -17.98 10.28
C ASN A 115 -8.63 -17.31 9.17
N GLU A 116 -8.79 -15.98 9.20
CA GLU A 116 -9.48 -15.23 8.12
C GLU A 116 -8.54 -14.94 6.94
N ILE A 117 -7.22 -15.13 7.08
CA ILE A 117 -6.23 -14.75 6.06
C ILE A 117 -6.45 -15.49 4.73
N GLU A 118 -6.84 -16.76 4.77
CA GLU A 118 -7.17 -17.51 3.54
C GLU A 118 -8.38 -16.91 2.83
N LYS A 119 -9.46 -16.65 3.57
CA LYS A 119 -10.68 -16.08 3.03
C LYS A 119 -10.48 -14.67 2.50
N ILE A 120 -9.67 -13.85 3.18
CA ILE A 120 -9.28 -12.52 2.69
C ILE A 120 -8.50 -12.64 1.37
N ALA A 121 -7.60 -13.63 1.24
CA ALA A 121 -6.89 -13.87 -0.01
C ALA A 121 -7.85 -14.28 -1.14
N ASP A 122 -8.85 -15.12 -0.86
CA ASP A 122 -9.87 -15.51 -1.83
C ASP A 122 -10.73 -14.33 -2.27
N HIS A 123 -11.30 -13.58 -1.31
CA HIS A 123 -12.13 -12.41 -1.61
C HIS A 123 -11.36 -11.29 -2.34
N THR A 124 -10.05 -11.16 -2.12
CA THR A 124 -9.21 -10.20 -2.88
C THR A 124 -9.27 -10.45 -4.39
N MET A 125 -9.46 -11.71 -4.80
CA MET A 125 -9.47 -12.10 -6.21
C MET A 125 -10.83 -11.92 -6.90
N GLU A 126 -11.89 -11.63 -6.14
CA GLU A 126 -13.26 -11.48 -6.67
C GLU A 126 -13.44 -10.18 -7.44
N LEU A 127 -12.73 -9.11 -7.04
CA LEU A 127 -12.76 -7.81 -7.69
C LEU A 127 -11.53 -7.63 -8.59
N PRO A 128 -11.66 -6.97 -9.76
CA PRO A 128 -10.60 -6.91 -10.76
C PRO A 128 -9.47 -5.92 -10.41
N ASP A 129 -9.52 -5.20 -9.28
CA ASP A 129 -8.56 -4.14 -8.93
C ASP A 129 -7.10 -4.59 -8.93
N TYR A 130 -6.83 -5.86 -8.58
CA TYR A 130 -5.47 -6.42 -8.60
C TYR A 130 -4.90 -6.55 -10.01
N THR A 131 -5.74 -6.63 -11.05
CA THR A 131 -5.31 -6.80 -12.45
C THR A 131 -4.66 -5.54 -13.03
N ASN A 132 -4.95 -4.37 -12.45
CA ASN A 132 -4.32 -3.10 -12.80
C ASN A 132 -2.92 -2.93 -12.17
N ASN A 133 -2.51 -3.85 -11.28
CA ASN A 133 -1.19 -3.77 -10.66
C ASN A 133 -0.08 -4.09 -11.70
N PRO A 134 1.08 -3.40 -11.68
CA PRO A 134 2.19 -3.68 -12.61
C PRO A 134 2.65 -5.14 -12.62
N ARG A 135 2.47 -5.84 -11.50
CA ARG A 135 2.57 -7.29 -11.39
C ARG A 135 1.22 -7.86 -10.97
N VAL A 136 0.53 -8.54 -11.88
CA VAL A 136 -0.72 -9.22 -11.55
C VAL A 136 -0.41 -10.35 -10.57
N ALA A 137 -0.96 -10.27 -9.36
CA ALA A 137 -0.74 -11.26 -8.32
C ALA A 137 -1.63 -12.49 -8.50
N THR A 138 -1.11 -13.67 -8.19
CA THR A 138 -1.94 -14.87 -7.99
C THR A 138 -2.52 -14.88 -6.57
N ARG A 139 -3.58 -15.67 -6.34
CA ARG A 139 -4.15 -15.89 -5.00
C ARG A 139 -3.09 -16.28 -3.97
N ASP A 140 -2.18 -17.18 -4.33
CA ASP A 140 -1.10 -17.63 -3.44
C ASP A 140 -0.09 -16.52 -3.12
N GLU A 141 0.16 -15.61 -4.06
CA GLU A 141 0.99 -14.44 -3.83
C GLU A 141 0.31 -13.45 -2.90
N VAL A 142 -1.01 -13.23 -3.06
CA VAL A 142 -1.82 -12.43 -2.11
C VAL A 142 -1.76 -13.04 -0.72
N PHE A 143 -1.96 -14.35 -0.58
CA PHE A 143 -1.84 -15.04 0.70
C PHE A 143 -0.44 -14.85 1.33
N LYS A 144 0.63 -14.97 0.54
CA LYS A 144 2.00 -14.71 1.02
C LYS A 144 2.20 -13.26 1.47
N ILE A 145 1.62 -12.29 0.77
CA ILE A 145 1.65 -10.87 1.17
C ILE A 145 0.94 -10.70 2.52
N LEU A 146 -0.26 -11.24 2.67
CA LEU A 146 -1.04 -11.17 3.91
C LEU A 146 -0.32 -11.83 5.09
N LYS A 147 0.22 -13.03 4.90
CA LYS A 147 1.00 -13.73 5.94
C LYS A 147 2.22 -12.93 6.37
N LYS A 148 2.92 -12.28 5.43
CA LYS A 148 4.04 -11.39 5.78
C LYS A 148 3.57 -10.11 6.46
N ALA A 149 2.37 -9.60 6.15
CA ALA A 149 1.81 -8.41 6.78
C ALA A 149 1.24 -8.67 8.19
N PHE A 150 1.05 -9.95 8.56
CA PHE A 150 0.38 -10.34 9.79
C PHE A 150 1.12 -9.92 11.07
N ARG A 151 2.45 -10.08 11.11
CA ARG A 151 3.34 -9.77 12.27
C ARG A 151 4.68 -9.15 11.85
N ARG A 152 4.70 -8.41 10.75
CA ARG A 152 5.95 -8.00 10.08
C ARG A 152 6.97 -7.33 11.01
#